data_AF-A0A2V7VDX7-F1
#
_entry.id   AF-A0A2V7VDX7-F1
#
_cell.length_a   1.000
_cell.length_b   1.000
_cell.length_c   1.000
_cell.angle_alpha   90.00
_cell.angle_beta   90.00
_cell.angle_gamma   90.00
#
_symmetry.space_group_name_H-M   'P 1'
#
loop_
_entity.id
_entity.type
_entity.pdbx_description
1 polymer ?
#
loop_
_entity_poly.entity_id
_entity_poly.type
_entity_poly.pdbx_seq_one_letter_code
_entity_poly.pdbx_strand_id
1 'polypeptide(L)'
;GPYSDFWEQDDKDAFARAIEGYNVLAIFHGHEHRVGHYLWRGHPVFRPGAPRHSSHRFLAVRVGGRDLAVAAWDFDNQKWVESWVVPIRRPPPGRAQRSNR
;
A
#
# COMPACT_ATOMS: atom_id res chain seq x y z
N GLY A 1 7.11 -9.88 3.47
CA GLY A 1 5.95 -9.49 2.66
C GLY A 1 6.36 -9.67 1.23
N PRO A 2 5.57 -10.29 0.36
CA PRO A 2 6.13 -11.16 -0.67
C PRO A 2 6.97 -10.48 -1.78
N TYR A 3 7.01 -9.15 -1.88
CA TYR A 3 8.03 -8.45 -2.69
C TYR A 3 9.32 -8.12 -1.91
N SER A 4 9.19 -7.75 -0.64
CA SER A 4 10.37 -7.73 0.24
C SER A 4 11.01 -9.11 0.34
N ASP A 5 10.32 -10.21 0.01
CA ASP A 5 10.92 -11.54 0.14
C ASP A 5 12.11 -11.76 -0.83
N PHE A 6 12.25 -10.96 -1.90
CA PHE A 6 13.45 -10.92 -2.75
C PHE A 6 14.51 -9.90 -2.29
N TRP A 7 14.16 -9.04 -1.34
CA TRP A 7 15.10 -8.12 -0.72
C TRP A 7 15.84 -8.83 0.39
N GLU A 8 17.12 -8.51 0.51
CA GLU A 8 17.87 -8.90 1.68
C GLU A 8 17.29 -8.23 2.92
N GLN A 9 17.61 -8.77 4.09
CA GLN A 9 17.10 -8.21 5.35
C GLN A 9 17.57 -6.76 5.55
N ASP A 10 18.80 -6.45 5.14
CA ASP A 10 19.38 -5.10 5.23
C ASP A 10 18.64 -4.08 4.37
N ASP A 11 18.15 -4.47 3.18
CA ASP A 11 17.34 -3.61 2.31
C ASP A 11 15.98 -3.29 2.95
N LYS A 12 15.34 -4.30 3.56
CA LYS A 12 14.08 -4.12 4.31
C LYS A 12 14.27 -3.15 5.45
N ASP A 13 15.39 -3.27 6.16
CA ASP A 13 15.72 -2.42 7.29
C ASP A 13 16.09 -1.01 6.84
N ALA A 14 16.80 -0.86 5.72
CA ALA A 14 17.06 0.43 5.10
C ALA A 14 15.76 1.15 4.70
N PHE A 15 14.83 0.44 4.07
CA PHE A 15 13.52 1.00 3.73
C PHE A 15 12.70 1.37 4.98
N ALA A 16 12.69 0.50 6.00
CA ALA A 16 12.01 0.80 7.26
C ALA A 16 12.57 2.08 7.93
N ARG A 17 13.90 2.25 7.95
CA ARG A 17 14.56 3.48 8.44
C ARG A 17 14.20 4.69 7.59
N ALA A 18 14.16 4.54 6.26
CA ALA A 18 13.86 5.64 5.35
C ALA A 18 12.44 6.19 5.53
N ILE A 19 11.47 5.33 5.89
CA ILE A 19 10.09 5.74 6.14
C ILE A 19 9.78 6.03 7.62
N GLU A 20 10.76 5.86 8.51
CA GLU A 20 10.58 6.08 9.94
C GLU A 20 10.23 7.54 10.24
N GLY A 21 9.21 7.75 11.07
CA GLY A 21 8.74 9.09 11.46
C GLY A 21 7.85 9.79 10.43
N TYR A 22 7.66 9.23 9.23
CA TYR A 22 6.66 9.69 8.28
C TYR A 22 5.28 9.08 8.59
N ASN A 23 4.22 9.81 8.26
CA ASN A 23 2.85 9.28 8.33
C ASN A 23 2.53 8.45 7.09
N VAL A 24 3.14 7.27 6.96
CA VAL A 24 2.89 6.36 5.83
C VAL A 24 1.55 5.67 6.02
N LEU A 25 0.56 6.10 5.24
CA LEU A 25 -0.80 5.58 5.28
C LEU A 25 -0.94 4.18 4.68
N ALA A 26 -0.21 3.91 3.60
CA ALA A 26 -0.19 2.65 2.89
C ALA A 26 1.04 2.56 1.95
N ILE A 27 1.42 1.34 1.58
CA ILE A 27 2.46 1.05 0.59
C ILE A 27 1.79 0.34 -0.60
N PHE A 28 2.16 0.69 -1.83
CA PHE A 28 1.66 0.04 -3.04
C PHE A 28 2.83 -0.57 -3.81
N HIS A 29 2.74 -1.85 -4.19
CA HIS A 29 3.74 -2.47 -5.06
C HIS A 29 3.14 -3.49 -6.02
N GLY A 30 3.79 -3.68 -7.18
CA GLY A 30 3.40 -4.63 -8.22
C GLY A 30 4.19 -5.95 -8.17
N HIS A 31 4.63 -6.40 -9.37
CA HIS A 31 5.44 -7.60 -9.66
C HIS A 31 4.69 -8.94 -9.72
N GLU A 32 3.82 -9.23 -8.77
CA GLU A 32 3.20 -10.57 -8.66
C GLU A 32 2.01 -10.80 -9.60
N HIS A 33 1.63 -9.78 -10.38
CA HIS A 33 0.45 -9.79 -11.26
C HIS A 33 -0.83 -10.31 -10.57
N ARG A 34 -1.01 -9.97 -9.30
CA ARG A 34 -2.18 -10.32 -8.49
C ARG A 34 -2.66 -9.15 -7.64
N VAL A 35 -3.95 -9.15 -7.35
CA VAL A 35 -4.56 -8.20 -6.42
C VAL A 35 -4.39 -8.72 -4.99
N GLY A 36 -4.34 -7.82 -4.02
CA GLY A 36 -4.56 -8.17 -2.63
C GLY A 36 -3.92 -7.20 -1.65
N HIS A 37 -4.05 -7.53 -0.37
CA HIS A 37 -3.63 -6.70 0.74
C HIS A 37 -2.97 -7.54 1.82
N TYR A 38 -1.93 -6.99 2.46
CA TYR A 38 -1.27 -7.59 3.62
C TYR A 38 -0.62 -6.51 4.50
N LEU A 39 -0.14 -6.89 5.69
CA LEU A 39 0.61 -6.00 6.57
C LEU A 39 2.11 -6.24 6.46
N TRP A 40 2.89 -5.17 6.30
CA TRP A 40 4.35 -5.20 6.40
C TRP A 40 4.78 -4.30 7.55
N ARG A 41 5.31 -4.89 8.63
CA ARG A 41 5.72 -4.16 9.84
C ARG A 41 4.65 -3.18 10.37
N GLY A 42 3.38 -3.57 10.27
CA GLY A 42 2.24 -2.77 10.68
C GLY A 42 1.71 -1.77 9.63
N HIS A 43 2.41 -1.57 8.51
CA HIS A 43 1.92 -0.76 7.40
C HIS A 43 1.02 -1.60 6.47
N PRO A 44 -0.15 -1.08 6.06
CA PRO A 44 -0.97 -1.75 5.06
C PRO A 44 -0.31 -1.66 3.68
N VAL A 45 -0.26 -2.80 3.00
CA VAL A 45 0.37 -2.94 1.70
C VAL A 45 -0.65 -3.46 0.70
N PHE A 46 -0.74 -2.82 -0.46
CA PHE A 46 -1.66 -3.20 -1.52
C PHE A 46 -0.93 -3.58 -2.81
N ARG A 47 -1.48 -4.58 -3.49
CA ARG A 47 -1.01 -5.04 -4.80
C ARG A 47 -2.08 -4.76 -5.82
N PRO A 48 -1.76 -4.02 -6.91
CA PRO A 48 -2.79 -3.54 -7.81
C PRO A 48 -3.22 -4.54 -8.88
N GLY A 49 -2.65 -5.73 -8.90
CA GLY A 49 -2.77 -6.61 -10.05
C GLY A 49 -1.81 -6.21 -11.17
N ALA A 50 -2.21 -6.51 -12.41
CA ALA A 50 -1.50 -6.15 -13.62
C ALA A 50 -2.50 -5.88 -14.76
N PRO A 51 -2.77 -4.61 -15.10
CA PRO A 51 -3.72 -4.24 -16.14
C PRO A 51 -3.44 -4.87 -17.51
N ARG A 52 -2.14 -5.05 -17.85
CA ARG A 52 -1.69 -5.58 -19.15
C ARG A 52 -1.49 -7.11 -19.15
N HIS A 53 -1.52 -7.77 -17.99
CA HIS A 53 -1.19 -9.19 -17.84
C HIS A 53 -2.27 -9.95 -17.07
N SER A 54 -1.97 -11.15 -16.59
CA SER A 54 -2.90 -12.18 -16.08
C SER A 54 -3.96 -11.76 -15.05
N SER A 55 -3.87 -10.59 -14.44
CA SER A 55 -4.83 -10.14 -13.45
C SER A 55 -5.92 -9.21 -14.00
N HIS A 56 -5.70 -8.53 -15.14
CA HIS A 56 -6.56 -7.49 -15.73
C HIS A 56 -7.32 -6.64 -14.69
N ARG A 57 -6.58 -6.07 -13.73
CA ARG A 57 -7.14 -5.25 -12.64
C ARG A 57 -6.29 -4.02 -12.37
N PHE A 58 -6.93 -3.00 -11.81
CA PHE A 58 -6.28 -1.83 -11.21
C PHE A 58 -6.94 -1.49 -9.87
N LEU A 59 -6.26 -0.66 -9.05
CA LEU A 59 -6.84 -0.12 -7.82
C LEU A 59 -7.31 1.31 -8.00
N ALA A 60 -8.51 1.61 -7.52
CA ALA A 60 -8.92 2.96 -7.18
C ALA A 60 -8.69 3.19 -5.68
N VAL A 61 -8.07 4.32 -5.34
CA VAL A 61 -7.76 4.70 -3.96
C VAL A 61 -8.42 6.03 -3.64
N ARG A 62 -9.23 6.05 -2.58
CA ARG A 62 -9.81 7.27 -2.03
C ARG A 62 -9.16 7.57 -0.68
N VAL A 63 -8.49 8.71 -0.59
CA VAL A 63 -7.92 9.20 0.69
C VAL A 63 -8.90 10.19 1.32
N GLY A 64 -9.46 9.82 2.45
CA GLY A 64 -10.34 10.66 3.25
C GLY A 64 -9.63 11.28 4.47
N GLY A 65 -10.39 11.99 5.29
CA GLY A 65 -9.85 12.59 6.53
C GLY A 65 -9.65 11.59 7.67
N ARG A 66 -10.34 10.44 7.62
CA ARG A 66 -10.39 9.39 8.66
C ARG A 66 -10.02 8.01 8.16
N ASP A 67 -10.11 7.79 6.85
CA ASP A 67 -9.87 6.50 6.23
C ASP A 67 -9.21 6.65 4.87
N LEU A 68 -8.53 5.60 4.45
CA LEU A 68 -8.11 5.33 3.10
C LEU A 68 -8.92 4.11 2.63
N ALA A 69 -9.68 4.27 1.56
CA ALA A 69 -10.42 3.18 0.92
C ALA A 69 -9.72 2.77 -0.38
N VAL A 70 -9.55 1.47 -0.59
CA VAL A 70 -8.96 0.88 -1.80
C VAL A 70 -9.96 -0.10 -2.38
N ALA A 71 -10.16 -0.07 -3.69
CA ALA A 71 -10.99 -1.05 -4.39
C ALA A 71 -10.34 -1.49 -5.70
N ALA A 72 -10.51 -2.76 -6.06
CA ALA A 72 -10.00 -3.33 -7.31
C ALA A 72 -11.09 -3.38 -8.38
N TRP A 73 -10.82 -2.79 -9.54
CA TRP A 73 -11.67 -2.90 -10.73
C TRP A 73 -11.15 -4.02 -11.62
N ASP A 74 -12.06 -4.90 -12.05
CA ASP A 74 -11.82 -6.02 -12.96
C ASP A 74 -12.31 -5.63 -14.36
N PHE A 75 -11.39 -5.55 -15.33
CA PHE A 75 -11.74 -5.15 -16.70
C PHE A 75 -12.61 -6.20 -17.39
N ASP A 76 -12.25 -7.48 -17.22
CA ASP A 76 -12.89 -8.60 -17.93
C ASP A 76 -14.37 -8.71 -17.55
N ASN A 77 -14.67 -8.45 -16.28
CA ASN A 77 -16.03 -8.55 -15.73
C ASN A 77 -16.71 -7.19 -15.53
N GLN A 78 -16.02 -6.09 -15.84
CA GLN A 78 -16.48 -4.71 -15.68
C GLN A 78 -17.13 -4.44 -14.30
N LYS A 79 -16.47 -4.87 -13.23
CA LYS A 79 -16.99 -4.73 -11.87
C LYS A 79 -15.91 -4.51 -10.82
N TRP A 80 -16.32 -3.96 -9.68
CA TRP A 80 -15.51 -3.95 -8.46
C TRP A 80 -15.54 -5.33 -7.80
N VAL A 81 -14.37 -5.89 -7.46
CA VAL A 81 -14.26 -7.28 -6.96
C VAL A 81 -13.70 -7.41 -5.54
N GLU A 82 -12.84 -6.49 -5.12
CA GLU A 82 -12.22 -6.48 -3.79
C GLU A 82 -12.17 -5.04 -3.26
N SER A 83 -12.37 -4.86 -1.96
CA SER A 83 -12.24 -3.55 -1.33
C SER A 83 -11.73 -3.64 0.11
N TRP A 84 -11.02 -2.60 0.53
CA TRP A 84 -10.43 -2.48 1.86
C TRP A 84 -10.58 -1.05 2.37
N VAL A 85 -10.75 -0.93 3.69
CA VAL A 85 -10.77 0.35 4.39
C VAL A 85 -9.72 0.33 5.48
N VAL A 86 -8.80 1.28 5.42
CA VAL A 86 -7.72 1.46 6.40
C VAL A 86 -8.03 2.74 7.19
N PRO A 87 -8.18 2.67 8.52
CA PRO A 87 -8.33 3.88 9.33
C PRO A 87 -7.03 4.68 9.35
N ILE A 88 -7.12 5.97 9.07
CA ILE A 88 -6.00 6.91 9.15
C ILE A 88 -5.82 7.33 10.60
N ARG A 89 -4.72 6.87 11.21
CA ARG A 89 -4.29 7.35 12.53
C ARG A 89 -3.42 8.58 12.32
N ARG A 90 -3.89 9.75 12.77
CA ARG A 90 -3.06 10.95 12.76
C ARG A 90 -2.08 10.89 13.92
N PRO A 91 -0.80 11.22 13.72
CA PRO A 91 0.09 11.44 14.85
C PRO A 91 -0.45 12.61 15.70
N PRO A 92 -0.22 12.58 17.02
CA PRO A 92 -0.64 13.68 17.89
C PRO A 92 -0.05 15.01 17.42
N PRO A 93 -0.80 16.12 17.54
CA PRO A 93 -0.30 17.44 17.17
C PRO A 93 1.00 17.73 17.92
N GLY A 94 2.07 18.03 17.19
CA GLY A 94 3.40 18.37 17.75
C GLY A 94 4.55 17.44 17.35
N ARG A 95 4.29 16.25 16.79
CA ARG A 95 5.36 15.44 16.19
C ARG A 95 5.62 15.93 14.76
N ALA A 96 6.55 16.89 14.62
CA ALA A 96 6.98 17.36 13.30
C ALA A 96 7.39 16.15 12.45
N GLN A 97 6.76 15.99 11.28
CA GLN A 97 7.32 15.12 10.25
C GLN A 97 8.67 15.72 9.88
N ARG A 98 9.71 14.88 9.81
CA ARG A 98 11.02 15.34 9.34
C ARG A 98 10.83 15.99 7.96
N SER A 99 11.08 17.30 7.89
CA SER A 99 11.22 18.01 6.63
C SER A 99 12.58 17.62 6.06
N ASN A 100 12.59 17.08 4.85
CA ASN A 100 13.86 16.84 4.15
C ASN A 100 14.50 18.20 3.83
N ARG A 101 15.71 18.42 4.38
CA ARG A 101 16.76 19.23 3.77
C ARG A 101 17.80 18.28 3.24
#